data_AF-A0A7W0RQY1-F1
#
_entry.id   AF-A0A7W0RQY1-F1
#
_cell.length_a   1.000
_cell.length_b   1.000
_cell.length_c   1.000
_cell.angle_alpha   90.00
_cell.angle_beta   90.00
_cell.angle_gamma   90.00
#
_symmetry.space_group_name_H-M   'P 1'
#
loop_
_entity.id
_entity.type
_entity.pdbx_description
1 polymer ?
#
loop_
_entity_poly.entity_id
_entity_poly.type
_entity_poly.pdbx_seq_one_letter_code
_entity_poly.pdbx_strand_id
1 'polypeptide(L)'
;MPRIKLRECGIYALPDKREFIVRRSGRDMYSLYPPQTWKGSEFAEYRLNAEGHILSKGLPTRWRFTDLTDTGRTTESLQDRR
;
A
#
# COMPACT_ATOMS: atom_id res chain seq x y z
N MET A 1 -8.59 1.98 19.03
CA MET A 1 -7.76 1.50 17.91
C MET A 1 -7.04 2.69 17.29
N PRO A 2 -5.72 2.63 17.05
CA PRO A 2 -5.02 3.71 16.35
C PRO A 2 -5.60 3.86 14.94
N ARG A 3 -5.77 5.11 14.49
CA ARG A 3 -6.26 5.39 13.13
C ARG A 3 -5.17 5.06 12.12
N ILE A 4 -5.50 4.30 11.10
CA ILE A 4 -4.58 3.99 10.01
C ILE A 4 -4.48 5.25 9.15
N LYS A 5 -3.29 5.82 9.07
CA LYS A 5 -3.03 7.02 8.27
C LYS A 5 -1.87 6.76 7.32
N LEU A 6 -2.19 6.27 6.15
CA LEU A 6 -1.23 6.17 5.03
C LEU A 6 -1.46 7.35 4.08
N ARG A 7 -0.36 7.84 3.50
CA ARG A 7 -0.37 8.91 2.49
C ARG A 7 -0.90 8.36 1.18
N GLU A 8 -1.86 9.06 0.59
CA GLU A 8 -2.36 8.70 -0.74
C GLU A 8 -1.23 8.84 -1.77
N CYS A 9 -1.10 7.84 -2.64
CA CYS A 9 0.00 7.70 -3.60
C CYS A 9 1.41 7.67 -2.95
N GLY A 10 1.51 7.42 -1.65
CA GLY A 10 2.78 7.18 -0.96
C GLY A 10 3.32 5.78 -1.26
N ILE A 11 4.65 5.66 -1.27
CA ILE A 11 5.35 4.37 -1.43
C ILE A 11 5.76 3.84 -0.06
N TYR A 12 5.28 2.64 0.24
CA TYR A 12 5.55 1.93 1.49
C TYR A 12 6.25 0.61 1.22
N ALA A 13 7.20 0.24 2.07
CA ALA A 13 7.91 -1.03 1.99
C ALA A 13 7.34 -2.01 3.02
N LEU A 14 7.16 -3.27 2.61
CA LEU A 14 6.94 -4.39 3.52
C LEU A 14 8.28 -4.93 4.07
N PRO A 15 8.25 -5.76 5.14
CA PRO A 15 9.47 -6.33 5.72
C PRO A 15 10.30 -7.19 4.75
N ASP A 16 9.69 -7.67 3.66
CA ASP A 16 10.38 -8.40 2.59
C ASP A 16 11.02 -7.49 1.53
N LYS A 17 11.06 -6.17 1.80
CA LYS A 17 11.62 -5.11 0.96
C LYS A 17 10.82 -4.83 -0.32
N ARG A 18 9.66 -5.47 -0.52
CA ARG A 18 8.79 -5.10 -1.63
C ARG A 18 8.09 -3.78 -1.35
N GLU A 19 8.03 -2.95 -2.37
CA GLU A 19 7.45 -1.61 -2.32
C GLU A 19 6.06 -1.62 -2.93
N PHE A 20 5.17 -0.83 -2.33
CA PHE A 20 3.79 -0.71 -2.75
C PHE A 20 3.33 0.73 -2.72
N ILE A 21 2.60 1.10 -3.75
CA ILE A 21 1.88 2.36 -3.83
C ILE A 21 0.54 2.18 -3.14
N VAL A 22 0.25 3.07 -2.22
CA VAL A 22 -1.00 3.07 -1.47
C VAL A 22 -2.03 3.96 -2.15
N ARG A 23 -3.22 3.42 -2.39
CA ARG A 23 -4.41 4.18 -2.80
C ARG A 23 -5.50 4.00 -1.76
N ARG A 24 -6.18 5.08 -1.37
CA ARG A 24 -7.29 4.97 -0.43
C ARG A 24 -8.51 4.38 -1.13
N SER A 25 -9.12 3.37 -0.51
CA SER A 25 -10.32 2.67 -1.03
C SER A 25 -11.53 2.87 -0.12
N GLY A 26 -11.34 3.40 1.08
CA GLY A 26 -12.41 3.68 2.04
C GLY A 26 -11.90 4.38 3.29
N ARG A 27 -12.71 4.37 4.36
CA ARG A 27 -12.28 4.83 5.68
C ARG A 27 -11.37 3.78 6.30
N ASP A 28 -10.12 4.15 6.59
CA ASP A 28 -9.10 3.25 7.14
C ASP A 28 -8.83 2.01 6.25
N MET A 29 -9.23 2.04 4.98
CA MET A 29 -9.05 0.96 4.01
C MET A 29 -8.24 1.43 2.82
N TYR A 30 -7.27 0.61 2.40
CA TYR A 30 -6.31 0.97 1.37
C TYR A 30 -6.06 -0.19 0.41
N SER A 31 -5.74 0.12 -0.84
CA SER A 31 -5.25 -0.81 -1.84
C SER A 31 -3.76 -0.58 -2.06
N LEU A 32 -2.99 -1.67 -2.11
CA LEU A 32 -1.55 -1.67 -2.29
C LEU A 32 -1.22 -2.24 -3.66
N TYR A 33 -0.56 -1.43 -4.49
CA TYR A 33 -0.21 -1.76 -5.86
C TYR A 33 1.31 -1.86 -6.02
N PRO A 34 1.83 -2.89 -6.73
CA PRO A 34 3.21 -2.88 -7.16
C PRO A 34 3.50 -1.62 -8.01
N PRO A 35 4.64 -0.92 -7.79
CA PRO A 35 5.01 0.28 -8.55
C PRO A 35 4.97 0.08 -10.06
N GLN A 36 5.31 -1.12 -10.52
CA GLN A 36 5.38 -1.50 -11.93
C GLN A 36 4.02 -1.58 -12.61
N THR A 37 2.94 -1.88 -11.87
CA THR A 37 1.61 -2.12 -12.43
C THR A 37 0.58 -1.09 -11.98
N TRP A 38 0.93 -0.16 -11.09
CA TRP A 38 -0.03 0.76 -10.49
C TRP A 38 -0.73 1.67 -11.52
N LYS A 39 -0.05 2.09 -12.60
CA LYS A 39 -0.66 2.85 -13.69
C LYS A 39 -1.49 1.90 -14.56
N GLY A 40 -2.80 1.90 -14.34
CA GLY A 40 -3.77 1.18 -15.16
C GLY A 40 -4.18 -0.20 -14.62
N SER A 41 -3.61 -0.68 -13.51
CA SER A 41 -4.10 -1.91 -12.87
C SER A 41 -5.38 -1.65 -12.09
N GLU A 42 -6.42 -2.41 -12.43
CA GLU A 42 -7.64 -2.52 -11.62
C GLU A 42 -7.43 -3.40 -10.38
N PHE A 43 -6.38 -4.22 -10.38
CA PHE A 43 -6.11 -5.23 -9.36
C PHE A 43 -4.97 -4.79 -8.43
N ALA A 44 -5.31 -4.57 -7.16
CA ALA A 44 -4.33 -4.40 -6.09
C ALA A 44 -3.73 -5.76 -5.72
N GLU A 45 -2.43 -5.82 -5.47
CA GLU A 45 -1.77 -7.05 -4.99
C GLU A 45 -2.23 -7.35 -3.55
N TYR A 46 -2.33 -6.30 -2.73
CA TYR A 46 -2.86 -6.40 -1.38
C TYR A 46 -3.94 -5.36 -1.10
N ARG A 47 -4.79 -5.65 -0.11
CA ARG A 47 -5.73 -4.68 0.48
C ARG A 47 -5.52 -4.61 1.98
N LEU A 48 -5.50 -3.40 2.50
CA LEU A 48 -5.55 -3.13 3.93
C LEU A 48 -7.00 -2.92 4.35
N ASN A 49 -7.48 -3.71 5.30
CA ASN A 49 -8.80 -3.53 5.89
C ASN A 49 -8.77 -2.53 7.07
N ALA A 50 -9.95 -2.12 7.54
CA ALA A 50 -10.08 -1.16 8.64
C ALA A 50 -9.56 -1.68 9.99
N GLU A 51 -9.34 -2.99 10.13
CA GLU A 51 -8.75 -3.60 11.33
C GLU A 51 -7.22 -3.58 11.30
N GLY A 52 -6.62 -3.17 10.19
CA GLY A 52 -5.16 -3.13 10.04
C GLY A 52 -4.54 -4.39 9.45
N HIS A 53 -5.34 -5.34 8.94
CA HIS A 53 -4.86 -6.55 8.29
C HIS A 53 -4.57 -6.31 6.81
N ILE A 54 -3.39 -6.74 6.37
CA ILE A 54 -3.04 -6.79 4.94
C ILE A 54 -3.54 -8.12 4.38
N LEU A 55 -4.42 -8.04 3.40
CA LEU A 55 -5.09 -9.15 2.74
C LEU A 55 -4.51 -9.38 1.34
N SER A 56 -4.17 -10.61 1.01
CA SER A 56 -3.83 -11.06 -0.34
C SER A 56 -5.01 -11.82 -0.91
N LYS A 57 -5.58 -11.34 -2.02
CA LYS A 57 -6.78 -11.95 -2.64
C LYS A 57 -7.92 -12.22 -1.63
N GLY A 58 -8.08 -11.35 -0.63
CA GLY A 58 -9.10 -11.45 0.41
C GLY A 58 -8.71 -12.28 1.64
N LEU A 59 -7.57 -12.97 1.63
CA LEU A 59 -7.08 -13.75 2.77
C LEU A 59 -6.05 -12.96 3.58
N PRO A 60 -6.11 -12.98 4.92
CA PRO A 60 -5.13 -12.29 5.75
C PRO A 60 -3.73 -12.85 5.55
N THR A 61 -2.76 -11.96 5.42
CA THR A 61 -1.34 -12.29 5.42
C THR A 61 -0.79 -12.21 6.85
N ARG A 62 0.49 -12.56 7.02
CA ARG A 62 1.22 -12.34 8.28
C ARG A 62 1.47 -10.87 8.60
N TRP A 63 1.31 -9.97 7.62
CA TRP A 63 1.63 -8.56 7.77
C TRP A 63 0.42 -7.73 8.18
N ARG A 64 0.70 -6.66 8.91
CA ARG A 64 -0.24 -5.63 9.34
C ARG A 64 0.18 -4.26 8.82
N PHE A 65 -0.69 -3.27 8.98
CA PHE A 65 -0.35 -1.88 8.59
C PHE A 65 0.90 -1.36 9.31
N THR A 66 1.18 -1.84 10.52
CA THR A 66 2.36 -1.45 11.30
C THR A 66 3.66 -1.98 10.72
N ASP A 67 3.59 -3.01 9.87
CA ASP A 67 4.76 -3.53 9.15
C ASP A 67 5.10 -2.70 7.91
N LEU A 68 4.23 -1.78 7.50
CA LEU A 68 4.49 -0.87 6.39
C LEU A 68 5.43 0.25 6.85
N THR A 69 6.60 0.32 6.21
CA THR A 69 7.56 1.39 6.41
C THR A 69 7.36 2.46 5.35
N ASP A 70 7.04 3.69 5.78
CA ASP A 70 6.97 4.85 4.88
C ASP A 70 8.36 5.13 4.30
N THR A 71 8.46 5.19 2.97
CA THR A 71 9.76 5.39 2.31
C THR A 71 10.07 6.86 1.99
N GLY A 72 9.22 7.80 2.43
CA GLY A 72 9.30 9.21 2.05
C GLY A 72 8.81 9.51 0.64
N ARG A 73 8.97 8.59 -0.32
CA ARG A 73 8.66 8.76 -1.75
C ARG A 73 7.16 8.70 -2.07
N THR A 74 6.79 9.36 -3.16
CA THR A 74 5.45 9.29 -3.78
C THR A 74 5.54 8.80 -5.22
N THR A 75 4.40 8.52 -5.85
CA THR A 75 4.36 8.11 -7.27
C THR A 75 4.91 9.17 -8.23
N GLU A 76 4.90 10.45 -7.85
CA GLU A 76 5.52 11.54 -8.63
C GLU A 76 7.04 11.40 -8.67
N SER A 77 7.66 10.92 -7.58
CA SER A 77 9.09 10.59 -7.55
C SER A 77 9.48 9.46 -8.51
N LEU A 78 8.52 8.64 -8.95
CA LEU A 78 8.75 7.64 -10.01
C LEU A 78 8.74 8.26 -11.42
N GLN A 79 8.16 9.46 -11.60
CA GLN A 79 8.07 10.13 -12.90
C GLN A 79 9.33 10.91 -13.27
N ASP A 80 10.11 11.35 -12.27
CA ASP A 80 11.36 12.11 -12.43
C ASP A 80 12.54 11.26 -12.98
N ARG A 81 12.38 9.93 -13.04
CA ARG A 81 13.41 9.02 -13.58
C ARG A 81 13.18 8.61 -15.04
N ARG A 82 12.46 9.41 -15.82
CA ARG A 82 12.13 9.11 -17.22
C ARG A 82 12.86 10.00 -18.20
#